data_AF-A0A928JSU1-F1
#
_entry.id   AF-A0A928JSU1-F1
#
_cell.length_a   1.000
_cell.length_b   1.000
_cell.length_c   1.000
_cell.angle_alpha   90.00
_cell.angle_beta   90.00
_cell.angle_gamma   90.00
#
_symmetry.space_group_name_H-M   'P 1'
#
loop_
_entity.id
_entity.type
_entity.pdbx_description
1 polymer ?
#
loop_
_entity_poly.entity_id
_entity_poly.type
_entity_poly.pdbx_seq_one_letter_code
_entity_poly.pdbx_strand_id
1 'polypeptide(L)'
;MKKICAIFFIIIFSLLSGCAEKSEFSPPPYAIIEEPTEYTVRTADGYRDYNYKKNEKEIIYYGNKKTKVFHYSDCKYSMKINETSIIFDRNRDILVSKGYTPCGYCKP
;
A
#
# COMPACT_ATOMS: atom_id res chain seq x y z
N MET A 1 -42.76 7.48 -43.97
CA MET A 1 -43.80 7.83 -42.97
C MET A 1 -44.48 6.56 -42.52
N LYS A 2 -44.51 6.31 -41.19
CA LYS A 2 -45.48 5.48 -40.45
C LYS A 2 -45.43 3.96 -40.75
N LYS A 3 -45.42 3.01 -39.82
CA LYS A 3 -45.57 2.98 -38.35
C LYS A 3 -45.53 1.48 -37.96
N ILE A 4 -45.00 1.16 -36.78
CA ILE A 4 -45.44 0.05 -35.89
C ILE A 4 -45.06 -1.38 -36.32
N CYS A 5 -44.20 -2.02 -35.52
CA CYS A 5 -44.41 -3.35 -34.93
C CYS A 5 -43.31 -3.58 -33.88
N ALA A 6 -43.41 -2.85 -32.77
CA ALA A 6 -42.93 -3.36 -31.50
C ALA A 6 -43.79 -4.58 -31.12
N ILE A 7 -43.26 -5.44 -30.25
CA ILE A 7 -43.88 -6.64 -29.67
C ILE A 7 -43.58 -7.90 -30.49
N PHE A 8 -42.40 -8.49 -30.32
CA PHE A 8 -42.21 -9.94 -30.22
C PHE A 8 -40.81 -10.19 -29.63
N PHE A 9 -40.73 -11.05 -28.62
CA PHE A 9 -39.51 -11.48 -27.91
C PHE A 9 -38.96 -10.55 -26.82
N ILE A 10 -39.86 -10.12 -25.94
CA ILE A 10 -39.60 -10.30 -24.51
C ILE A 10 -39.64 -11.81 -24.26
N ILE A 11 -38.83 -12.28 -23.30
CA ILE A 11 -38.73 -13.63 -22.73
C ILE A 11 -37.51 -14.41 -23.27
N ILE A 12 -36.71 -14.87 -22.30
CA ILE A 12 -35.55 -15.77 -22.35
C ILE A 12 -34.19 -15.11 -22.62
N PHE A 13 -33.61 -14.48 -21.59
CA PHE A 13 -32.24 -14.80 -21.15
C PHE A 13 -32.00 -14.26 -19.73
N SER A 14 -32.65 -14.89 -18.76
CA SER A 14 -32.24 -14.79 -17.35
C SER A 14 -31.34 -15.97 -17.02
N LEU A 15 -30.29 -15.69 -16.24
CA LEU A 15 -29.42 -16.61 -15.51
C LEU A 15 -28.30 -17.28 -16.33
N LEU A 16 -27.14 -16.65 -16.34
CA LEU A 16 -25.87 -17.36 -16.08
C LEU A 16 -24.90 -16.43 -15.35
N SER A 17 -24.54 -16.89 -14.17
CA SER A 17 -23.67 -16.29 -13.17
C SER A 17 -22.23 -16.16 -13.66
N GLY A 18 -21.58 -15.06 -13.30
CA GLY A 18 -20.14 -14.90 -13.36
C GLY A 18 -19.70 -13.75 -12.48
N CYS A 19 -19.29 -14.06 -11.25
CA CYS A 19 -18.73 -13.11 -10.29
C CYS A 19 -17.29 -12.73 -10.66
N ALA A 20 -16.99 -11.44 -10.73
CA ALA A 20 -15.68 -10.80 -10.50
C ALA A 20 -15.89 -9.29 -10.76
N GLU A 21 -15.49 -8.32 -9.95
CA GLU A 21 -14.35 -8.24 -9.05
C GLU A 21 -14.64 -7.12 -8.04
N LYS A 22 -14.71 -7.44 -6.74
CA LYS A 22 -14.65 -6.42 -5.70
C LYS A 22 -13.16 -6.10 -5.48
N SER A 23 -12.75 -4.92 -5.91
CA SER A 23 -11.57 -4.24 -5.37
C SER A 23 -11.64 -2.76 -5.74
N GLU A 24 -12.61 -2.05 -5.18
CA GLU A 24 -12.48 -0.60 -5.03
C GLU A 24 -11.40 -0.37 -3.96
N PHE A 25 -10.14 -0.28 -4.38
CA PHE A 25 -9.08 0.25 -3.54
C PHE A 25 -9.34 1.75 -3.37
N SER A 26 -10.18 2.11 -2.40
CA SER A 26 -10.27 3.47 -1.92
C SER A 26 -8.94 3.78 -1.22
N PRO A 27 -8.21 4.84 -1.63
CA PRO A 27 -6.99 5.22 -0.93
C PRO A 27 -7.36 5.57 0.51
N PRO A 28 -6.58 5.15 1.52
CA PRO A 28 -6.92 5.45 2.89
C PRO A 28 -6.95 6.97 3.09
N PRO A 29 -8.03 7.52 3.68
CA PRO A 29 -8.07 8.92 4.04
C PRO A 29 -6.99 9.16 5.11
N TYR A 30 -6.06 10.04 4.78
CA TYR A 30 -5.14 10.63 5.74
C TYR A 30 -5.93 11.40 6.81
N ALA A 31 -5.38 11.38 8.03
CA ALA A 31 -5.84 11.98 9.29
C ALA A 31 -6.88 11.20 10.09
N ILE A 32 -6.39 10.42 11.06
CA ILE A 32 -7.08 10.26 12.35
C ILE A 32 -6.13 10.75 13.44
N ILE A 33 -6.59 11.82 14.10
CA ILE A 33 -6.09 12.37 15.35
C ILE A 33 -6.42 11.38 16.47
N GLU A 34 -5.51 11.30 17.42
CA GLU A 34 -5.46 10.51 18.65
C GLU A 34 -6.81 10.24 19.31
N GLU A 35 -7.28 8.99 19.30
CA GLU A 35 -7.92 8.38 20.48
C GLU A 35 -7.51 6.90 20.58
N PRO A 36 -7.01 6.44 21.74
CA PRO A 36 -6.53 5.09 21.92
C PRO A 36 -7.73 4.15 22.04
N THR A 37 -8.09 3.48 20.94
CA THR A 37 -9.08 2.40 21.00
C THR A 37 -8.43 1.16 21.60
N GLU A 38 -8.54 1.04 22.92
CA GLU A 38 -8.30 -0.19 23.67
C GLU A 38 -9.33 -1.24 23.25
N TYR A 39 -9.04 -1.98 22.18
CA TYR A 39 -9.82 -3.16 21.81
C TYR A 39 -9.14 -4.40 22.40
N THR A 40 -9.82 -5.05 23.34
CA THR A 40 -9.36 -6.29 23.95
C THR A 40 -9.83 -7.48 23.10
N VAL A 41 -8.90 -8.10 22.39
CA VAL A 41 -9.14 -9.43 21.78
C VAL A 41 -9.08 -10.47 22.88
N ARG A 42 -10.16 -11.21 23.08
CA ARG A 42 -10.14 -12.43 23.89
C ARG A 42 -9.86 -13.63 22.99
N THR A 43 -8.64 -14.17 23.04
CA THR A 43 -8.35 -15.52 22.52
C THR A 43 -8.42 -16.55 23.65
N ALA A 44 -8.73 -17.81 23.30
CA ALA A 44 -9.02 -18.89 24.24
C ALA A 44 -7.76 -19.54 24.86
N ASP A 45 -6.57 -19.09 24.49
CA ASP A 45 -5.28 -19.73 24.73
C ASP A 45 -4.31 -18.82 25.49
N GLY A 46 -4.64 -18.48 26.74
CA GLY A 46 -3.65 -18.03 27.72
C GLY A 46 -2.91 -16.72 27.38
N TYR A 47 -3.44 -15.62 27.90
CA TYR A 47 -2.83 -14.30 28.12
C TYR A 47 -1.38 -14.10 27.61
N ARG A 48 -1.24 -13.58 26.39
CA ARG A 48 -0.02 -12.86 25.99
C ARG A 48 -0.26 -11.38 26.23
N ASP A 49 0.51 -10.82 27.14
CA ASP A 49 0.65 -9.38 27.33
C ASP A 49 1.18 -8.77 26.01
N TYR A 50 0.28 -8.16 25.24
CA TYR A 50 0.61 -7.39 24.04
C TYR A 50 0.71 -5.90 24.39
N ASN A 51 1.40 -5.53 25.46
CA ASN A 51 2.01 -4.20 25.53
C ASN A 51 3.27 -4.13 24.65
N TYR A 52 3.13 -4.48 23.37
CA TYR A 52 4.13 -4.17 22.37
C TYR A 52 3.92 -2.72 21.94
N LYS A 53 4.25 -1.78 22.84
CA LYS A 53 4.60 -0.41 22.47
C LYS A 53 5.89 -0.48 21.65
N LYS A 54 5.76 -0.92 20.40
CA LYS A 54 6.82 -0.73 19.42
C LYS A 54 6.91 0.76 19.21
N ASN A 55 7.97 1.35 19.72
CA ASN A 55 8.47 2.59 19.18
C ASN A 55 8.88 2.27 17.73
N GLU A 56 7.90 2.29 16.82
CA GLU A 56 8.14 2.10 15.39
C GLU A 56 8.97 3.32 14.97
N LYS A 57 10.29 3.20 15.05
CA LYS A 57 11.21 4.24 14.56
C LYS A 57 10.82 4.47 13.12
N GLU A 58 10.35 5.67 12.83
CA GLU A 58 9.85 6.02 11.51
C GLU A 58 10.95 5.76 10.47
N ILE A 59 10.72 4.79 9.59
CA ILE A 59 11.73 4.35 8.62
C ILE A 59 11.73 5.36 7.47
N ILE A 60 12.92 5.88 7.14
CA ILE A 60 13.14 6.77 6.00
C ILE A 60 14.12 6.11 5.05
N TYR A 61 13.75 6.06 3.77
CA TYR A 61 14.56 5.55 2.70
C TYR A 61 15.20 6.69 1.90
N TYR A 62 16.50 6.56 1.62
CA TYR A 62 17.30 7.53 0.90
C TYR A 62 17.58 6.96 -0.49
N GLY A 63 17.00 7.54 -1.53
CA GLY A 63 17.15 7.10 -2.92
C GLY A 63 18.14 7.96 -3.70
N ASN A 64 18.99 7.35 -4.50
CA ASN A 64 19.85 8.05 -5.45
C ASN A 64 19.16 8.14 -6.82
N LYS A 65 18.81 9.36 -7.26
CA LYS A 65 18.13 9.62 -8.55
C LYS A 65 18.90 9.09 -9.77
N LYS A 66 20.24 9.06 -9.70
CA LYS A 66 21.11 8.66 -10.82
C LYS A 66 21.20 7.15 -10.94
N THR A 67 21.53 6.44 -9.86
CA THR A 67 21.72 4.98 -9.89
C THR A 67 20.42 4.21 -9.69
N LYS A 68 19.35 4.88 -9.26
CA LYS A 68 18.08 4.27 -8.88
C LYS A 68 18.24 3.24 -7.75
N VAL A 69 19.24 3.37 -6.89
CA VAL A 69 19.39 2.54 -5.69
C VAL A 69 18.86 3.30 -4.48
N PHE A 70 18.12 2.64 -3.59
CA PHE A 70 17.70 3.22 -2.32
C PHE A 70 18.22 2.45 -1.10
N HIS A 71 18.33 3.15 0.02
CA HIS A 71 18.98 2.69 1.24
C HIS A 71 18.13 3.06 2.46
N TYR A 72 18.31 2.38 3.60
CA TYR A 72 17.95 2.97 4.90
C TYR A 72 18.75 4.26 5.17
N SER A 73 18.19 5.15 5.98
CA SER A 73 18.81 6.43 6.36
C SER A 73 20.17 6.28 7.06
N ASP A 74 20.41 5.17 7.76
CA ASP A 74 21.64 4.86 8.50
C ASP A 74 22.67 4.04 7.69
N CYS A 75 22.40 3.77 6.41
CA CYS A 75 23.34 3.04 5.57
C CYS A 75 24.59 3.87 5.25
N LYS A 76 25.79 3.31 5.43
CA LYS A 76 27.07 3.97 5.06
C LYS A 76 27.15 4.46 3.61
N TYR A 77 26.36 3.88 2.70
CA TYR A 77 26.30 4.29 1.29
C TYR A 77 25.28 5.39 1.03
N SER A 78 24.25 5.54 1.88
CA SER A 78 23.28 6.64 1.78
C SER A 78 23.97 7.99 2.02
N MET A 79 24.93 8.03 2.95
CA MET A 79 25.74 9.20 3.29
C MET A 79 26.64 9.69 2.14
N LYS A 80 26.84 8.87 1.10
CA LYS A 80 27.67 9.21 -0.07
C LYS A 80 26.84 9.71 -1.24
N ILE A 81 25.52 9.76 -1.11
CA ILE A 81 24.65 10.31 -2.15
C ILE A 81 24.77 11.84 -2.10
N ASN A 82 25.08 12.45 -3.24
CA ASN A 82 25.10 13.90 -3.35
C ASN A 82 23.73 14.49 -3.04
N GLU A 83 23.67 15.60 -2.32
CA GLU A 83 22.43 16.27 -1.91
C GLU A 83 21.50 16.59 -3.10
N THR A 84 22.06 16.99 -4.24
CA THR A 84 21.27 17.28 -5.44
C THR A 84 20.67 16.02 -6.08
N SER A 85 21.18 14.84 -5.74
CA SER A 85 20.80 13.54 -6.30
C SER A 85 20.00 12.67 -5.33
N ILE A 86 19.85 13.07 -4.07
CA ILE A 86 19.09 12.31 -3.07
C ILE A 86 17.59 12.57 -3.19
N ILE A 87 16.78 11.58 -2.84
CA ILE A 87 15.34 11.68 -2.55
C ILE A 87 15.04 10.95 -1.26
N PHE A 88 13.93 11.32 -0.63
CA PHE A 88 13.45 10.70 0.60
C PHE A 88 12.05 10.12 0.34
N ASP A 89 11.81 8.91 0.83
CA ASP A 89 10.48 8.30 0.84
C ASP A 89 10.34 7.45 2.11
N ARG A 90 9.13 7.28 2.60
CA ARG A 90 8.83 6.43 3.77
C ARG A 90 8.24 5.09 3.36
N ASN A 91 7.88 4.95 2.08
CA ASN A 91 7.29 3.74 1.55
C ASN A 91 8.24 3.06 0.55
N ARG A 92 8.65 1.84 0.93
CA ARG A 92 9.52 0.99 0.13
C ARG A 92 8.91 0.65 -1.23
N ASP A 93 7.64 0.27 -1.26
CA ASP A 93 6.95 -0.19 -2.46
C ASP A 93 6.71 0.95 -3.45
N ILE A 94 6.56 2.17 -2.94
CA ILE A 94 6.53 3.37 -3.78
C ILE A 94 7.88 3.59 -4.47
N LEU A 95 9.01 3.38 -3.80
CA LEU A 95 10.32 3.47 -4.45
C LEU A 95 10.51 2.36 -5.50
N VAL A 96 10.11 1.13 -5.17
CA VAL A 96 10.17 0.00 -6.11
C VAL A 96 9.31 0.24 -7.35
N SER A 97 8.07 0.72 -7.18
CA SER A 97 7.19 1.04 -8.31
C SER A 97 7.69 2.20 -9.16
N LYS A 98 8.45 3.14 -8.58
CA LYS A 98 9.20 4.19 -9.30
C LYS A 98 10.48 3.68 -9.99
N GLY A 99 10.75 2.37 -9.95
CA GLY A 99 11.90 1.74 -10.59
C GLY A 99 13.20 1.79 -9.78
N TYR A 100 13.12 2.03 -8.46
CA TYR A 100 14.31 1.97 -7.60
C TYR A 100 14.57 0.54 -7.12
N THR A 101 15.85 0.18 -7.03
CA THR A 101 16.34 -1.11 -6.53
C THR A 101 16.82 -0.98 -5.08
N PRO A 102 16.46 -1.91 -4.19
CA PRO A 102 16.97 -1.91 -2.82
C PRO A 102 18.49 -2.12 -2.82
N CYS A 103 19.20 -1.42 -1.94
CA CYS A 103 20.62 -1.60 -1.77
C CYS A 103 20.94 -3.03 -1.30
N GLY A 104 21.81 -3.75 -2.04
CA GLY A 104 22.22 -5.10 -1.66
C GLY A 104 23.00 -5.21 -0.33
N TYR A 105 23.53 -4.10 0.19
CA TYR A 105 24.24 -4.07 1.47
C TYR A 105 23.29 -3.94 2.67
N CYS A 106 22.49 -2.87 2.73
CA CYS A 106 21.58 -2.64 3.85
C CYS A 106 20.23 -3.35 3.69
N LYS A 107 19.94 -3.90 2.50
CA LYS A 107 18.76 -4.69 2.15
C LYS A 107 17.44 -4.13 2.71
N PRO A 108 17.10 -2.88 2.34
CA PRO A 108 15.83 -2.31 2.74
C PRO A 108 14.64 -3.02 2.09
#